data_AF-A0A3M6D6X1-F1
#
_entry.id   AF-A0A3M6D6X1-F1
#
_cell.length_a   1.000
_cell.length_b   1.000
_cell.length_c   1.000
_cell.angle_alpha   90.00
_cell.angle_beta   90.00
_cell.angle_gamma   90.00
#
_symmetry.space_group_name_H-M   'P 1'
#
loop_
_entity.id
_entity.type
_entity.pdbx_description
1 polymer ?
#
loop_
_entity_poly.entity_id
_entity_poly.type
_entity_poly.pdbx_seq_one_letter_code
_entity_poly.pdbx_strand_id
1 'polypeptide(L)'
;MAIKPTEGQALSRSRSKTLDALDKVIDGLVAGSEKISIASVARAAGVTPGLIHNTYPAVAERIRTLMGKSVRAQRDSKHQELMIEKAKNRSLRAENDQLLDELARIASVNQRLLLEMAELKAASSGKVVSITPRCNDLQSKWPRPAIIAFFDRD
;
A
#
# COMPACT_ATOMS: atom_id res chain seq x y z
N MET A 1 31.75 70.45 38.47
CA MET A 1 31.27 69.05 38.51
C MET A 1 31.38 68.50 37.10
N ALA A 2 32.33 67.60 36.85
CA ALA A 2 32.61 67.10 35.50
C ALA A 2 31.88 65.76 35.29
N ILE A 3 30.95 65.74 34.35
CA ILE A 3 30.22 64.54 33.93
C ILE A 3 31.10 63.83 32.90
N LYS A 4 31.56 62.61 33.22
CA LYS A 4 32.15 61.70 32.23
C LYS A 4 31.04 60.80 31.68
N PRO A 5 30.89 60.65 30.36
CA PRO A 5 30.08 59.58 29.80
C PRO A 5 30.96 58.35 29.58
N THR A 6 30.51 57.19 30.05
CA THR A 6 31.06 55.89 29.65
C THR A 6 29.91 54.93 29.37
N GLU A 7 29.37 54.99 28.16
CA GLU A 7 28.51 53.97 27.59
C GLU A 7 29.22 53.36 26.38
N GLY A 8 29.79 52.17 26.56
CA GLY A 8 30.47 51.49 25.46
C GLY A 8 31.02 50.10 25.76
N GLN A 9 30.71 49.48 26.90
CA GLN A 9 31.39 48.25 27.32
C GLN A 9 30.49 47.12 27.84
N ALA A 10 29.25 47.02 27.36
CA ALA A 10 28.29 45.98 27.80
C ALA A 10 27.86 44.93 26.74
N LEU A 11 28.29 45.03 25.46
CA LEU A 11 27.71 44.18 24.39
C LEU A 11 28.66 43.13 23.77
N SER A 12 29.97 43.19 24.03
CA SER A 12 30.95 42.33 23.35
C SER A 12 31.06 40.91 23.93
N ARG A 13 30.72 40.71 25.22
CA ARG A 13 30.99 39.46 25.96
C ARG A 13 29.97 38.33 25.72
N SER A 14 28.89 38.59 24.96
CA SER A 14 27.74 37.69 24.86
C SER A 14 27.51 37.08 23.46
N ARG A 15 28.17 37.58 22.40
CA ARG A 15 27.93 37.12 21.02
C ARG A 15 28.45 35.69 20.79
N SER A 16 29.70 35.40 21.17
CA SER A 16 30.26 34.05 21.04
C SER A 16 29.51 33.04 21.90
N LYS A 17 29.23 33.38 23.16
CA LYS A 17 28.48 32.52 24.09
C LYS A 17 27.07 32.18 23.59
N THR A 18 26.38 33.14 22.99
CA THR A 18 25.05 32.90 22.42
C THR A 18 25.12 32.10 21.12
N LEU A 19 26.18 32.27 20.32
CA LEU A 19 26.45 31.43 19.15
C LEU A 19 26.70 29.98 19.57
N ASP A 20 27.57 29.75 20.57
CA ASP A 20 27.86 28.42 21.10
C ASP A 20 26.61 27.75 21.70
N ALA A 21 25.75 28.54 22.37
CA ALA A 21 24.47 28.05 22.89
C ALA A 21 23.49 27.66 21.77
N LEU A 22 23.41 28.45 20.70
CA LEU A 22 22.59 28.15 19.53
C LEU A 22 23.08 26.89 18.81
N ASP A 23 24.39 26.74 18.62
CA ASP A 23 24.95 25.56 17.97
C ASP A 23 24.70 24.29 18.78
N LYS A 24 24.87 24.33 20.11
CA LYS A 24 24.53 23.20 20.99
C LYS A 24 23.06 22.81 20.91
N VAL A 25 22.15 23.78 20.86
CA VAL A 25 20.72 23.54 20.73
C VAL A 25 20.37 22.94 19.37
N ILE A 26 21.00 23.43 18.29
CA ILE A 26 20.82 22.88 16.95
C ILE A 26 21.29 21.43 16.91
N ASP A 27 22.47 21.14 17.43
CA ASP A 27 23.03 19.78 17.42
C ASP A 27 22.17 18.82 18.27
N GLY A 28 21.63 19.30 19.41
CA GLY A 28 20.68 18.53 20.23
C GLY A 28 19.36 18.23 19.51
N LEU A 29 18.80 19.21 18.79
CA LEU A 29 17.56 19.03 18.01
C LEU A 29 17.77 18.08 16.80
N VAL A 30 18.95 18.13 16.17
CA VAL A 30 19.34 17.20 15.11
C VAL A 30 19.44 15.78 15.65
N ALA A 31 20.09 15.59 16.80
CA ALA A 31 20.22 14.28 17.44
C ALA A 31 18.87 13.70 17.88
N GLY A 32 17.94 14.55 18.35
CA GLY A 32 16.59 14.17 18.74
C GLY A 32 15.64 13.85 17.58
N SER A 33 16.06 14.05 16.31
CA SER A 33 15.22 13.91 15.11
C SER A 33 13.93 14.75 15.12
N GLU A 34 13.90 15.81 15.94
CA GLU A 34 12.73 16.68 16.07
C GLU A 34 12.63 17.66 14.90
N LYS A 35 11.45 18.28 14.73
CA LYS A 35 11.22 19.27 13.68
C LYS A 35 12.08 20.51 13.93
N ILE A 36 13.17 20.63 13.17
CA ILE A 36 14.06 21.78 13.19
C ILE A 36 13.37 22.96 12.48
N SER A 37 13.16 24.04 13.22
CA SER A 37 12.64 25.31 12.70
C SER A 37 13.32 26.47 13.45
N ILE A 38 13.38 27.64 12.84
CA ILE A 38 13.95 28.84 13.49
C ILE A 38 13.19 29.15 14.80
N ALA A 39 11.88 28.92 14.83
CA ALA A 39 11.06 29.12 16.02
C ALA A 39 11.33 28.08 17.13
N SER A 40 11.56 26.81 16.78
CA SER A 40 11.90 25.77 17.76
C SER A 40 13.29 25.98 18.35
N VAL A 41 14.28 26.32 17.52
CA VAL A 41 15.63 26.65 17.97
C VAL A 41 15.63 27.89 18.87
N ALA A 42 14.89 28.95 18.49
CA ALA A 42 14.76 30.16 19.29
C ALA A 42 14.15 29.88 20.68
N ARG A 43 13.08 29.08 20.74
CA ARG A 43 12.45 28.67 22.01
C ARG A 43 13.39 27.86 22.89
N ALA A 44 14.11 26.90 22.31
CA ALA A 44 15.04 26.06 23.06
C ALA A 44 16.28 26.82 23.56
N ALA A 45 16.73 27.84 22.83
CA ALA A 45 17.84 28.71 23.24
C ALA A 45 17.39 29.92 24.09
N GLY A 46 16.09 30.10 24.31
CA GLY A 46 15.54 31.24 25.08
C GLY A 46 15.74 32.60 24.40
N VAL A 47 15.90 32.64 23.07
CA VAL A 47 16.11 33.87 22.30
C VAL A 47 14.90 34.21 21.43
N THR A 48 14.76 35.47 21.05
CA THR A 48 13.72 35.88 20.10
C THR A 48 14.09 35.40 18.68
N PRO A 49 13.14 34.90 17.88
CA PRO A 49 13.40 34.54 16.47
C PRO A 49 14.00 35.70 15.66
N GLY A 50 13.63 36.94 16.01
CA GLY A 50 14.24 38.22 15.61
C GLY A 50 15.77 38.21 15.59
N LEU A 51 16.35 37.77 16.70
CA LEU A 51 17.78 37.80 16.93
C LEU A 51 18.53 36.85 15.98
N ILE A 52 17.93 35.70 15.67
CA ILE A 52 18.56 34.69 14.80
C ILE A 52 18.63 35.20 13.36
N HIS A 53 17.53 35.70 12.79
CA HIS A 53 17.55 36.13 11.39
C HIS A 53 18.25 37.47 11.16
N ASN A 54 18.22 38.40 12.13
CA ASN A 54 18.85 39.72 11.97
C ASN A 54 20.33 39.73 12.40
N THR A 55 20.65 39.10 13.53
CA THR A 55 22.00 39.20 14.12
C THR A 55 22.88 38.02 13.73
N TYR A 56 22.30 36.84 13.44
CA TYR A 56 23.02 35.61 13.12
C TYR A 56 22.55 34.95 11.81
N PRO A 57 22.67 35.62 10.66
CA PRO A 57 22.18 35.10 9.37
C PRO A 57 22.80 33.75 8.99
N ALA A 58 24.08 33.53 9.33
CA ALA A 58 24.75 32.25 9.07
C ALA A 58 24.10 31.06 9.80
N VAL A 59 23.68 31.26 11.05
CA VAL A 59 22.97 30.24 11.84
C VAL A 59 21.58 29.99 11.25
N ALA A 60 20.90 31.04 10.79
CA ALA A 60 19.62 30.91 10.11
C ALA A 60 19.72 30.07 8.82
N GLU A 61 20.74 30.29 7.98
CA GLU A 61 20.96 29.48 6.78
C GLU A 61 21.30 28.02 7.09
N ARG A 62 22.09 27.79 8.15
CA ARG A 62 22.38 26.43 8.64
C ARG A 62 21.10 25.71 9.03
N ILE A 63 20.23 26.36 9.80
CA ILE A 63 18.92 25.81 10.20
C ILE A 63 18.05 25.50 8.97
N ARG A 64 17.97 26.41 7.99
CA ARG A 64 17.18 26.17 6.76
C ARG A 64 17.71 25.00 5.94
N THR A 65 19.02 24.87 5.84
CA THR A 65 19.67 23.76 5.13
C THR A 65 19.40 22.43 5.82
N LEU A 66 19.52 22.38 7.15
CA LEU A 66 19.23 21.19 7.95
C LEU A 66 17.75 20.80 7.85
N MET A 67 16.84 21.77 7.97
CA MET A 67 15.40 21.57 7.77
C MET A 67 15.09 21.02 6.38
N GLY A 68 15.69 21.58 5.32
CA GLY A 68 15.48 21.09 3.96
C GLY A 68 16.00 19.68 3.73
N LYS A 69 17.07 19.26 4.41
CA LYS A 69 17.60 17.89 4.36
C LYS A 69 16.72 16.90 5.12
N SER A 70 16.28 17.26 6.33
CA SER A 70 15.42 16.39 7.15
C SER A 70 14.04 16.17 6.53
N VAL A 71 13.44 17.21 5.93
CA VAL A 71 12.15 17.09 5.22
C VAL A 71 12.26 16.15 4.02
N ARG A 72 13.35 16.23 3.25
CA ARG A 72 13.58 15.32 2.12
C ARG A 72 13.75 13.88 2.59
N ALA A 73 14.61 13.64 3.58
CA ALA A 73 14.82 12.30 4.14
C ALA A 73 13.52 11.70 4.70
N GLN A 74 12.73 12.47 5.44
CA GLN A 74 11.44 12.03 5.97
C GLN A 74 10.45 11.72 4.85
N ARG A 75 10.39 12.56 3.81
CA ARG A 75 9.51 12.33 2.66
C ARG A 75 9.89 11.06 1.92
N ASP A 76 11.19 10.85 1.70
CA ASP A 76 11.68 9.71 0.94
C ASP A 76 11.46 8.40 1.72
N SER A 77 11.65 8.38 3.04
CA SER A 77 11.28 7.23 3.90
C SER A 77 9.78 6.94 3.84
N LYS A 78 8.91 7.96 4.00
CA LYS A 78 7.46 7.79 3.88
C LYS A 78 7.05 7.28 2.50
N HIS A 79 7.69 7.78 1.45
CA HIS A 79 7.41 7.34 0.08
C HIS A 79 7.82 5.87 -0.11
N GLN A 80 8.96 5.47 0.45
CA GLN A 80 9.42 4.08 0.40
C GLN A 80 8.47 3.15 1.15
N GLU A 81 8.05 3.52 2.37
CA GLU A 81 7.05 2.78 3.15
C GLU A 81 5.73 2.64 2.39
N LEU A 82 5.25 3.73 1.78
CA LEU A 82 4.03 3.71 0.98
C LEU A 82 4.16 2.79 -0.24
N MET A 83 5.32 2.75 -0.89
CA MET A 83 5.55 1.87 -2.04
C MET A 83 5.57 0.40 -1.66
N ILE A 84 6.21 0.06 -0.52
CA ILE A 84 6.21 -1.29 0.04
C ILE A 84 4.78 -1.73 0.34
N GLU A 85 4.01 -0.88 1.03
CA GLU A 85 2.65 -1.23 1.41
C GLU A 85 1.75 -1.37 0.17
N LYS A 86 1.89 -0.49 -0.83
CA LYS A 86 1.17 -0.63 -2.11
C LYS A 86 1.54 -1.92 -2.84
N ALA A 87 2.80 -2.35 -2.81
CA ALA A 87 3.22 -3.60 -3.42
C ALA A 87 2.57 -4.80 -2.72
N LYS A 88 2.57 -4.81 -1.39
CA LYS A 88 1.89 -5.83 -0.58
C LYS A 88 0.38 -5.85 -0.83
N ASN A 89 -0.24 -4.68 -0.94
CA ASN A 89 -1.67 -4.58 -1.22
C ASN A 89 -2.01 -5.14 -2.62
N ARG A 90 -1.11 -4.97 -3.61
CA ARG A 90 -1.28 -5.57 -4.94
C ARG A 90 -1.17 -7.10 -4.89
N SER A 91 -0.20 -7.65 -4.17
CA SER A 91 -0.08 -9.12 -4.04
C SER A 91 -1.29 -9.71 -3.34
N LEU A 92 -1.73 -9.10 -2.23
CA LEU A 92 -2.92 -9.55 -1.49
C LEU A 92 -4.21 -9.45 -2.31
N ARG A 93 -4.34 -8.47 -3.21
CA ARG A 93 -5.48 -8.42 -4.14
C ARG A 93 -5.43 -9.56 -5.15
N ALA A 94 -4.27 -9.82 -5.76
CA ALA A 94 -4.11 -10.94 -6.68
C ALA A 94 -4.38 -12.30 -6.00
N GLU A 95 -3.93 -12.48 -4.76
CA GLU A 95 -4.22 -13.68 -3.97
C GLU A 95 -5.71 -13.81 -3.67
N ASN A 96 -6.39 -12.72 -3.30
CA ASN A 96 -7.84 -12.74 -3.08
C ASN A 96 -8.61 -13.13 -4.34
N ASP A 97 -8.25 -12.55 -5.49
CA ASP A 97 -8.90 -12.87 -6.77
C ASP A 97 -8.73 -14.36 -7.11
N GLN A 98 -7.52 -14.90 -6.94
CA GLN A 98 -7.24 -16.34 -7.12
C GLN A 98 -8.06 -17.23 -6.19
N LEU A 99 -8.16 -16.85 -4.90
CA LEU A 99 -8.94 -17.60 -3.92
C LEU A 99 -10.45 -17.55 -4.21
N LEU A 100 -10.95 -16.42 -4.68
CA LEU A 100 -12.35 -16.27 -5.08
C LEU A 100 -12.68 -17.13 -6.31
N ASP A 101 -11.78 -17.17 -7.29
CA ASP A 101 -11.92 -18.04 -8.47
C ASP A 101 -11.90 -19.53 -8.09
N GLU A 102 -11.00 -19.92 -7.18
CA GLU A 102 -10.94 -21.28 -6.62
C GLU A 102 -12.24 -21.65 -5.92
N LEU A 103 -12.73 -20.76 -5.05
CA LEU A 103 -13.96 -20.97 -4.30
C LEU A 103 -15.16 -21.11 -5.24
N ALA A 104 -15.26 -20.25 -6.26
CA ALA A 104 -16.32 -20.33 -7.26
C ALA A 104 -16.30 -21.66 -8.02
N ARG A 105 -15.11 -22.15 -8.37
CA ARG A 105 -14.94 -23.44 -9.05
C ARG A 105 -15.36 -24.61 -8.15
N ILE A 106 -14.90 -24.63 -6.90
CA ILE A 106 -15.26 -25.66 -5.92
C ILE A 106 -16.77 -25.64 -5.67
N ALA A 107 -17.38 -24.46 -5.52
CA ALA A 107 -18.82 -24.33 -5.34
C ALA A 107 -19.61 -24.90 -6.52
N SER A 108 -19.16 -24.64 -7.77
CA SER A 108 -19.79 -25.21 -8.97
C SER A 108 -19.69 -26.74 -9.01
N VAL A 109 -18.51 -27.29 -8.71
CA VAL A 109 -18.30 -28.75 -8.66
C VAL A 109 -19.15 -29.37 -7.56
N ASN A 110 -19.16 -28.78 -6.37
CA ASN A 110 -19.98 -29.26 -5.25
C ASN A 110 -21.46 -29.24 -5.60
N GLN A 111 -21.94 -28.19 -6.28
CA GLN A 111 -23.34 -28.13 -6.71
C GLN A 111 -23.68 -29.26 -7.69
N ARG A 112 -22.79 -29.55 -8.64
CA ARG A 112 -22.97 -30.67 -9.57
C ARG A 112 -23.03 -32.01 -8.82
N LEU A 113 -22.09 -32.24 -7.91
CA LEU A 113 -22.05 -33.46 -7.11
C LEU A 113 -23.30 -33.63 -6.25
N LEU A 114 -23.85 -32.54 -5.70
CA LEU A 114 -25.10 -32.58 -4.94
C LEU A 114 -26.29 -33.01 -5.82
N LEU A 115 -26.35 -32.53 -7.06
CA LEU A 115 -27.38 -32.95 -8.01
C LEU A 115 -27.24 -34.43 -8.37
N GLU A 116 -26.04 -34.88 -8.73
CA GLU A 116 -25.76 -36.29 -9.04
C GLU A 116 -26.11 -37.20 -7.85
N MET A 117 -25.75 -36.80 -6.63
CA MET A 117 -26.10 -37.54 -5.41
C MET A 117 -27.62 -37.59 -5.17
N ALA A 118 -28.34 -36.52 -5.46
CA ALA A 118 -29.79 -36.48 -5.34
C ALA A 118 -30.47 -37.41 -6.36
N GLU A 119 -30.01 -37.42 -7.61
CA GLU A 119 -30.48 -38.32 -8.67
C GLU A 119 -30.25 -39.79 -8.31
N LEU A 120 -29.02 -40.14 -7.89
CA LEU A 120 -28.68 -41.50 -7.48
C LEU A 120 -29.52 -41.96 -6.28
N LYS A 121 -29.76 -41.08 -5.29
CA LYS A 121 -30.65 -41.37 -4.16
C LYS A 121 -32.11 -41.52 -4.58
N ALA A 122 -32.58 -40.73 -5.55
CA ALA A 122 -33.95 -40.85 -6.07
C ALA A 122 -34.16 -42.16 -6.85
N ALA A 123 -33.16 -42.58 -7.63
CA ALA A 123 -33.15 -43.86 -8.32
C ALA A 123 -33.09 -45.04 -7.34
N SER A 124 -32.22 -44.98 -6.32
CA SER A 124 -32.07 -46.07 -5.34
C SER A 124 -33.27 -46.21 -4.39
N SER A 125 -33.96 -45.10 -4.08
CA SER A 125 -35.20 -45.12 -3.29
C SER A 125 -36.44 -45.56 -4.10
N GLY A 126 -36.28 -45.91 -5.38
CA GLY A 126 -37.38 -46.35 -6.25
C GLY A 126 -38.36 -45.24 -6.64
N LYS A 127 -38.01 -43.98 -6.36
CA LYS A 127 -38.85 -42.80 -6.63
C LYS A 127 -38.78 -42.37 -8.09
N VAL A 128 -37.73 -42.76 -8.81
CA VAL A 128 -37.52 -42.50 -10.25
C VAL A 128 -37.08 -43.80 -10.93
N VAL A 129 -37.71 -44.17 -12.04
CA VAL A 129 -37.38 -45.35 -12.86
C VAL A 129 -36.81 -44.86 -14.20
N SER A 130 -35.64 -45.38 -14.61
CA SER A 130 -35.05 -45.05 -15.91
C SER A 130 -35.85 -45.69 -17.05
N ILE A 131 -36.49 -44.86 -17.86
CA ILE A 131 -37.15 -45.30 -19.09
C ILE A 131 -36.12 -45.24 -20.21
N THR A 132 -35.13 -46.13 -20.20
CA THR A 132 -34.38 -46.40 -21.43
C THR A 132 -35.26 -47.26 -22.32
N PRO A 133 -35.68 -46.80 -23.51
CA PRO A 133 -36.29 -47.71 -24.46
C PRO A 133 -35.21 -48.72 -24.85
N ARG A 134 -35.44 -50.01 -24.59
CA ARG A 134 -34.65 -51.07 -25.22
C ARG A 134 -34.89 -50.94 -26.72
N CYS A 135 -34.02 -50.21 -27.41
CA CYS A 135 -33.97 -50.18 -28.87
C CYS A 135 -33.38 -51.50 -29.37
N ASN A 136 -34.06 -52.61 -29.08
CA ASN A 136 -33.78 -53.92 -29.65
C ASN A 136 -35.02 -54.52 -30.33
N ASP A 137 -36.20 -53.93 -30.12
CA ASP A 137 -37.48 -54.47 -30.63
C ASP A 137 -37.94 -53.81 -31.95
N LEU A 138 -37.26 -52.75 -32.42
CA LEU A 138 -37.64 -52.03 -33.66
C LEU A 138 -36.93 -52.57 -34.92
N GLN A 139 -35.89 -53.38 -34.78
CA GLN A 139 -35.13 -53.91 -35.92
C GLN A 139 -35.77 -55.17 -36.54
N SER A 140 -36.71 -55.83 -35.84
CA SER A 140 -37.33 -57.08 -36.28
C SER A 140 -38.64 -56.88 -37.07
N LYS A 141 -39.23 -55.69 -37.04
CA LYS A 141 -40.58 -55.45 -37.58
C LYS A 141 -40.63 -54.80 -38.97
N TRP A 142 -39.50 -54.36 -39.51
CA TRP A 142 -39.44 -53.77 -40.85
C TRP A 142 -38.26 -54.35 -41.63
N PRO A 143 -38.47 -55.00 -42.79
CA PRO A 143 -37.37 -55.36 -43.67
C PRO A 143 -36.67 -54.08 -44.13
N ARG A 144 -35.33 -54.08 -44.13
CA ARG A 144 -34.52 -52.97 -44.65
C ARG A 144 -35.04 -52.56 -46.03
N PRO A 145 -35.31 -51.27 -46.31
CA PRO A 145 -35.58 -50.86 -47.68
C PRO A 145 -34.35 -51.18 -48.52
N ALA A 146 -34.54 -51.93 -49.61
CA ALA A 146 -33.52 -52.14 -50.61
C ALA A 146 -33.13 -50.76 -51.16
N ILE A 147 -31.97 -50.27 -50.75
CA ILE A 147 -31.31 -49.14 -51.39
C ILE A 147 -31.04 -49.58 -52.82
N ILE A 148 -31.84 -49.05 -53.75
CA ILE A 148 -31.57 -49.13 -55.17
C ILE A 148 -30.25 -48.39 -55.39
N ALA A 149 -29.19 -49.15 -55.65
CA ALA A 149 -27.94 -48.63 -56.17
C ALA A 149 -28.22 -48.08 -57.57
N PHE A 150 -28.38 -46.77 -57.68
CA PHE A 150 -28.46 -46.06 -58.95
C PHE A 150 -27.34 -45.04 -58.98
N PHE A 151 -26.14 -45.48 -59.39
CA PHE A 151 -25.17 -44.72 -60.19
C PHE A 151 -23.90 -45.57 -60.39
N ASP A 152 -23.77 -46.18 -61.57
CA ASP A 152 -22.48 -46.35 -62.26
C ASP A 152 -22.70 -46.78 -63.74
N ARG A 153 -21.93 -46.16 -64.65
CA ARG A 153 -21.91 -46.17 -66.15
C ARG A 153 -22.67 -45.04 -66.83
N ASP A 154 -22.08 -44.18 -67.66
CA ASP A 154 -20.75 -44.11 -68.33
C ASP A 154 -20.17 -42.68 -68.27
#